data_AF-A0A2N4UB85-F1
#
_entry.id   AF-A0A2N4UB85-F1
#
_cell.length_a   1.000
_cell.length_b   1.000
_cell.length_c   1.000
_cell.angle_alpha   90.00
_cell.angle_beta   90.00
_cell.angle_gamma   90.00
#
_symmetry.space_group_name_H-M   'P 1'
#
loop_
_entity.id
_entity.type
_entity.pdbx_description
1 polymer ?
#
loop_
_entity_poly.entity_id
_entity_poly.type
_entity_poly.pdbx_seq_one_letter_code
_entity_poly.pdbx_strand_id
1 'polypeptide(L)'
;MGSRRPIRRVTHYMRQQFIIGSKYDESMREWELIAAINSLRNELAHKLESPEREKKLRRVKELYFREAAGLEGIENIKNESDTTILCCACGHCGGFLAKFEADSKALRHMVHTMDRQINPDLRAFEL
;
A
#
# COMPACT_ATOMS: atom_id res chain seq x y z
N MET A 1 -17.72 -0.33 -48.53
CA MET A 1 -18.63 -0.18 -47.38
C MET A 1 -17.82 -0.25 -46.11
N GLY A 2 -17.57 0.89 -45.46
CA GLY A 2 -16.74 0.98 -44.26
C GLY A 2 -17.56 0.76 -43.00
N SER A 3 -17.25 -0.29 -42.24
CA SER A 3 -17.76 -0.48 -40.88
C SER A 3 -16.71 -0.02 -39.88
N ARG A 4 -16.76 1.27 -39.52
CA ARG A 4 -16.04 1.80 -38.36
C ARG A 4 -17.00 1.72 -37.15
N ARG A 5 -16.65 0.89 -36.16
CA ARG A 5 -16.49 1.22 -34.71
C ARG A 5 -16.71 -0.02 -33.83
N PRO A 6 -15.75 -0.28 -32.92
CA PRO A 6 -16.11 -0.62 -31.55
C PRO A 6 -15.30 0.22 -30.53
N ILE A 7 -15.13 1.53 -30.76
CA ILE A 7 -14.38 2.39 -29.82
C ILE A 7 -15.22 2.80 -28.60
N ARG A 8 -16.55 2.60 -28.62
CA ARG A 8 -17.44 3.03 -27.53
C ARG A 8 -17.50 2.11 -26.30
N ARG A 9 -17.03 0.86 -26.36
CA ARG A 9 -17.04 -0.04 -25.18
C ARG A 9 -15.78 0.11 -24.31
N VAL A 10 -14.65 0.50 -24.90
CA VAL A 10 -13.37 0.67 -24.19
C VAL A 10 -13.43 1.87 -23.23
N THR A 11 -14.14 2.93 -23.61
CA THR A 11 -14.29 4.12 -22.77
C THR A 11 -15.11 3.90 -21.49
N HIS A 12 -15.98 2.89 -21.45
CA HIS A 12 -16.74 2.58 -20.23
C HIS A 12 -15.90 1.80 -19.20
N TYR A 13 -15.08 0.85 -19.67
CA TYR A 13 -14.11 0.13 -18.81
C TYR A 13 -12.99 1.05 -18.30
N MET A 14 -12.51 1.98 -19.12
CA MET A 14 -11.51 2.97 -18.68
C MET A 14 -12.09 4.01 -17.70
N ARG A 15 -13.38 4.36 -17.79
CA ARG A 15 -14.05 5.17 -16.76
C ARG A 15 -14.22 4.42 -15.44
N GLN A 16 -14.39 3.10 -15.46
CA GLN A 16 -14.40 2.29 -14.23
C GLN A 16 -13.00 2.20 -13.59
N GLN A 17 -11.92 2.15 -14.38
CA GLN A 17 -10.55 2.23 -13.85
C GLN A 17 -10.24 3.59 -13.19
N PHE A 18 -10.86 4.68 -13.64
CA PHE A 18 -10.69 5.99 -13.00
C PHE A 18 -11.36 6.09 -11.60
N ILE A 19 -12.42 5.31 -11.35
CA ILE A 19 -13.03 5.18 -10.02
C ILE A 19 -12.19 4.26 -9.12
N ILE A 20 -11.51 3.27 -9.68
CA ILE A 20 -10.51 2.46 -8.95
C ILE A 20 -9.30 3.33 -8.54
N GLY A 21 -8.92 4.32 -9.35
CA GLY A 21 -7.84 5.26 -9.07
C GLY A 21 -8.00 6.09 -7.79
N SER A 22 -9.22 6.37 -7.32
CA SER A 22 -9.40 7.15 -6.08
C SER A 22 -9.11 6.35 -4.80
N LYS A 23 -9.11 5.01 -4.86
CA LYS A 23 -8.66 4.14 -3.76
C LYS A 23 -7.16 3.84 -3.81
N TYR A 24 -6.50 4.06 -4.95
CA TYR A 24 -5.05 3.88 -5.08
C TYR A 24 -4.25 5.01 -4.41
N ASP A 25 -4.84 6.20 -4.23
CA ASP A 25 -4.20 7.32 -3.52
C ASP A 25 -3.97 7.01 -2.03
N GLU A 26 -4.83 6.19 -1.43
CA GLU A 26 -4.62 5.71 -0.05
C GLU A 26 -3.42 4.78 0.01
N SER A 27 -3.35 3.77 -0.88
CA SER A 27 -2.29 2.74 -0.87
C SER A 27 -0.86 3.27 -0.97
N MET A 28 -0.67 4.46 -1.58
CA MET A 28 0.66 5.08 -1.68
C MET A 28 1.14 5.61 -0.33
N ARG A 29 0.22 5.92 0.59
CA ARG A 29 0.54 6.57 1.85
C ARG A 29 1.10 5.60 2.88
N GLU A 30 0.63 4.36 2.92
CA GLU A 30 1.25 3.34 3.78
C GLU A 30 2.67 3.00 3.31
N TRP A 31 2.92 3.03 2.00
CA TRP A 31 4.29 2.89 1.47
C TRP A 31 5.20 4.06 1.88
N GLU A 32 4.69 5.30 1.96
CA GLU A 32 5.44 6.44 2.50
C GLU A 32 5.84 6.20 3.97
N LEU A 33 4.92 5.68 4.80
CA LEU A 33 5.20 5.35 6.20
C LEU A 33 6.25 4.25 6.31
N ILE A 34 6.15 3.18 5.52
CA ILE A 34 7.14 2.10 5.47
C ILE A 34 8.53 2.66 5.09
N ALA A 35 8.60 3.52 4.08
CA ALA A 35 9.84 4.15 3.65
C ALA A 35 10.45 5.04 4.75
N ALA A 36 9.63 5.80 5.47
CA ALA A 36 10.08 6.62 6.59
C ALA A 36 10.61 5.78 7.76
N ILE A 37 9.93 4.69 8.12
CA ILE A 37 10.39 3.74 9.15
C ILE A 37 11.74 3.13 8.75
N ASN A 38 11.88 2.68 7.50
CA ASN A 38 13.15 2.14 6.99
C ASN A 38 14.28 3.17 7.05
N SER A 39 13.99 4.43 6.70
CA SER A 39 14.96 5.52 6.78
C SER A 39 15.40 5.81 8.22
N LEU A 40 14.47 5.75 9.19
CA LEU A 40 14.78 5.87 10.62
C LEU A 40 15.60 4.68 11.12
N ARG A 41 15.19 3.44 10.79
CA ARG A 41 15.91 2.21 11.16
C ARG A 41 17.36 2.23 10.67
N ASN A 42 17.60 2.66 9.44
CA ASN A 42 18.95 2.80 8.89
C ASN A 42 19.75 3.87 9.65
N GLU A 43 19.14 4.98 10.03
CA GLU A 43 19.82 6.00 10.84
C GLU A 43 20.23 5.45 12.22
N LEU A 44 19.32 4.74 12.88
CA LEU A 44 19.55 4.12 14.19
C LEU A 44 20.67 3.07 14.14
N ALA A 45 20.72 2.27 13.07
CA ALA A 45 21.71 1.21 12.91
C ALA A 45 23.13 1.74 12.67
N HIS A 46 23.28 2.90 12.02
CA HIS A 46 24.59 3.39 11.59
C HIS A 46 25.11 4.59 12.39
N LYS A 47 24.26 5.35 13.09
CA LYS A 47 24.66 6.59 13.78
C LYS A 47 23.99 6.72 15.14
N LEU A 48 24.76 6.43 16.20
CA LEU A 48 24.25 6.45 17.58
C LEU A 48 23.80 7.84 18.06
N GLU A 49 24.38 8.92 17.54
CA GLU A 49 24.05 10.31 17.89
C GLU A 49 23.88 11.18 16.64
N SER A 50 22.95 10.80 15.76
CA SER A 50 22.64 11.61 14.58
C SER A 50 21.63 12.71 14.91
N PRO A 51 21.91 13.98 14.57
CA PRO A 51 20.91 15.05 14.66
C PRO A 51 19.70 14.80 13.74
N GLU A 52 19.85 13.97 12.70
CA GLU A 52 18.74 13.60 11.81
C GLU A 52 17.76 12.59 12.43
N ARG A 53 18.12 11.95 13.55
CA ARG A 53 17.27 10.95 14.21
C ARG A 53 15.93 11.56 14.62
N GLU A 54 15.95 12.70 15.29
CA GLU A 54 14.74 13.34 15.82
C GLU A 54 13.84 13.81 14.68
N LYS A 55 14.43 14.36 13.61
CA LYS A 55 13.70 14.75 12.40
C LYS A 55 13.04 13.55 11.71
N LYS A 56 13.75 12.42 11.57
CA LYS A 56 13.19 11.19 10.99
C LYS A 56 12.10 10.59 11.88
N LEU A 57 12.27 10.64 13.20
CA LEU A 57 11.26 10.20 14.17
C LEU A 57 9.98 11.04 14.06
N ARG A 58 10.09 12.37 14.04
CA ARG A 58 8.94 13.26 13.81
C ARG A 58 8.23 12.94 12.50
N ARG A 59 8.99 12.71 11.43
CA ARG A 59 8.41 12.32 10.13
C ARG A 59 7.60 11.02 10.20
N VAL A 60 8.09 10.01 10.91
CA VAL A 60 7.34 8.76 11.13
C VAL A 60 6.04 9.02 11.90
N LYS A 61 6.10 9.83 12.97
CA LYS A 61 4.92 10.18 13.78
C LYS A 61 3.87 10.91 12.95
N GLU A 62 4.26 11.93 12.20
CA GLU A 62 3.38 12.69 11.30
C GLU A 62 2.66 11.79 10.31
N LEU A 63 3.41 10.90 9.65
CA LEU A 63 2.85 9.94 8.69
C LEU A 63 1.90 8.97 9.37
N TYR A 64 2.30 8.39 10.50
CA TYR A 64 1.46 7.45 11.23
C TYR A 64 0.13 8.07 11.66
N PHE A 65 0.14 9.27 12.25
CA PHE A 65 -1.10 9.92 12.68
C PHE A 65 -1.98 10.39 11.52
N ARG A 66 -1.38 10.68 10.36
CA ARG A 66 -2.13 10.97 9.13
C ARG A 66 -2.84 9.73 8.61
N GLU A 67 -2.18 8.57 8.57
CA GLU A 67 -2.79 7.32 8.07
C GLU A 67 -3.74 6.67 9.05
N ALA A 68 -3.46 6.76 10.34
CA ALA A 68 -4.32 6.24 11.39
C ALA A 68 -5.48 7.20 11.74
N ALA A 69 -5.67 8.29 10.99
CA ALA A 69 -6.74 9.25 11.18
C ALA A 69 -8.09 8.55 10.97
N GLY A 70 -8.81 8.28 12.07
CA GLY A 70 -10.08 7.56 12.06
C GLY A 70 -10.04 6.17 12.67
N LEU A 71 -8.85 5.66 13.06
CA LEU A 71 -8.76 4.46 13.89
C LEU A 71 -9.21 4.78 15.32
N GLU A 72 -10.01 3.88 15.90
CA GLU A 72 -10.44 3.99 17.28
C GLU A 72 -9.23 4.03 18.23
N GLY A 73 -9.23 4.97 19.16
CA GLY A 73 -8.16 5.13 20.14
C GLY A 73 -6.90 5.87 19.64
N ILE A 74 -6.86 6.38 18.40
CA ILE A 74 -5.68 7.09 17.89
C ILE A 74 -5.30 8.34 18.71
N GLU A 75 -6.27 9.02 19.30
CA GLU A 75 -6.04 10.17 20.18
C GLU A 75 -5.33 9.77 21.49
N ASN A 76 -5.57 8.55 22.00
CA ASN A 76 -4.86 8.05 23.18
C ASN A 76 -3.39 7.82 22.86
N ILE A 77 -3.09 7.32 21.66
CA ILE A 77 -1.72 7.03 21.20
C ILE A 77 -0.88 8.30 21.03
N LYS A 78 -1.49 9.47 20.81
CA LYS A 78 -0.72 10.73 20.66
C LYS A 78 0.07 11.12 21.91
N ASN A 79 -0.40 10.69 23.09
CA ASN A 79 0.22 11.02 24.37
C ASN A 79 1.20 9.93 24.86
N GLU A 80 1.37 8.86 24.08
CA GLU A 80 2.25 7.75 24.43
C GLU A 80 3.72 8.05 24.13
N SER A 81 4.60 7.19 24.65
CA SER A 81 6.04 7.28 24.38
C SER A 81 6.34 7.11 22.89
N ASP A 82 7.46 7.69 22.42
CA ASP A 82 7.91 7.52 21.04
C ASP A 82 8.10 6.04 20.66
N THR A 83 8.58 5.21 21.59
CA THR A 83 8.71 3.77 21.41
C THR A 83 7.36 3.12 21.14
N THR A 84 6.34 3.46 21.95
CA THR A 84 4.97 2.97 21.76
C THR A 84 4.44 3.38 20.39
N ILE A 85 4.57 4.66 20.02
CA ILE A 85 4.09 5.17 18.73
C ILE A 85 4.78 4.47 17.56
N LEU A 86 6.09 4.24 17.64
CA LEU A 86 6.83 3.49 16.63
C LEU A 86 6.37 2.04 16.52
N CYS A 87 6.12 1.37 17.65
CA CYS A 87 5.55 0.02 17.65
C CYS A 87 4.17 -0.02 16.98
N CYS A 88 3.30 0.95 17.28
CA CYS A 88 2.00 1.08 16.63
C CYS A 88 2.13 1.32 15.12
N ALA A 89 3.04 2.21 14.70
CA ALA A 89 3.30 2.48 13.29
C ALA A 89 3.79 1.23 12.54
N CYS A 90 4.72 0.47 13.12
CA CYS A 90 5.15 -0.82 12.57
C CYS A 90 4.01 -1.83 12.48
N GLY A 91 3.16 -1.92 13.51
CA GLY A 91 1.97 -2.78 13.51
C GLY A 91 0.98 -2.42 12.40
N HIS A 92 0.74 -1.12 12.21
CA HIS A 92 -0.10 -0.60 11.12
C HIS A 92 0.45 -1.01 9.75
N CYS A 93 1.75 -0.83 9.51
CA CYS A 93 2.41 -1.29 8.28
C CYS A 93 2.31 -2.81 8.10
N GLY A 94 2.43 -3.58 9.18
CA GLY A 94 2.26 -5.04 9.14
C GLY A 94 0.87 -5.46 8.68
N GLY A 95 -0.18 -4.82 9.21
CA GLY A 95 -1.56 -5.04 8.78
C GLY A 95 -1.79 -4.71 7.30
N PHE A 96 -1.25 -3.58 6.85
CA PHE A 96 -1.27 -3.19 5.43
C PHE A 96 -0.60 -4.25 4.54
N LEU A 97 0.63 -4.67 4.87
CA LEU A 97 1.38 -5.64 4.08
C LEU A 97 0.67 -7.01 4.02
N ALA A 98 0.10 -7.47 5.14
CA ALA A 98 -0.66 -8.72 5.18
C ALA A 98 -1.89 -8.67 4.26
N LYS A 99 -2.62 -7.56 4.27
CA LYS A 99 -3.75 -7.35 3.36
C LYS A 99 -3.29 -7.30 1.90
N PHE A 100 -2.24 -6.54 1.61
CA PHE A 100 -1.69 -6.41 0.27
C PHE A 100 -1.21 -7.76 -0.30
N GLU A 101 -0.58 -8.59 0.53
CA GLU A 101 -0.17 -9.95 0.15
C GLU A 101 -1.39 -10.82 -0.20
N ALA A 102 -2.44 -10.78 0.63
CA ALA A 102 -3.68 -11.52 0.39
C ALA A 102 -4.35 -11.09 -0.93
N ASP A 103 -4.47 -9.78 -1.15
CA ASP A 103 -5.04 -9.19 -2.37
C ASP A 103 -4.21 -9.58 -3.61
N SER A 104 -2.88 -9.57 -3.49
CA SER A 104 -1.97 -9.98 -4.57
C SER A 104 -2.10 -11.46 -4.92
N LYS A 105 -2.24 -12.34 -3.91
CA LYS A 105 -2.50 -13.78 -4.13
C LYS A 105 -3.85 -14.01 -4.81
N ALA A 106 -4.89 -13.32 -4.36
CA ALA A 106 -6.22 -13.40 -4.98
C ALA A 106 -6.18 -12.94 -6.44
N LEU A 107 -5.50 -11.82 -6.73
CA LEU A 107 -5.33 -11.32 -8.10
C LEU A 107 -4.58 -12.32 -8.98
N ARG A 108 -3.47 -12.88 -8.49
CA ARG A 108 -2.73 -13.92 -9.21
C ARG A 108 -3.63 -15.11 -9.56
N HIS A 109 -4.47 -15.55 -8.62
CA HIS A 109 -5.40 -16.65 -8.86
C HIS A 109 -6.47 -16.31 -9.91
N MET A 110 -7.02 -15.09 -9.88
CA MET A 110 -7.98 -14.63 -10.90
C MET A 110 -7.34 -14.59 -12.29
N VAL A 111 -6.15 -14.00 -12.42
CA VAL A 111 -5.43 -13.93 -13.69
C VAL A 111 -5.13 -15.33 -14.23
N HIS A 112 -4.64 -16.23 -13.38
CA HIS A 112 -4.39 -17.62 -13.78
C HIS A 112 -5.68 -18.31 -14.25
N THR A 113 -6.79 -18.13 -13.55
CA THR A 113 -8.08 -18.72 -13.94
C THR A 113 -8.56 -18.20 -15.29
N MET A 114 -8.47 -16.88 -15.52
CA MET A 114 -8.84 -16.27 -16.81
C MET A 114 -7.95 -16.76 -17.95
N ASP A 115 -6.64 -16.86 -17.70
CA ASP A 115 -5.70 -17.37 -18.70
C ASP A 115 -6.03 -18.81 -19.11
N ARG A 116 -6.35 -19.69 -18.14
CA ARG A 116 -6.76 -21.08 -18.44
C ARG A 116 -8.06 -21.19 -19.24
N GLN A 117 -8.98 -20.23 -19.06
CA GLN A 117 -10.23 -20.18 -19.82
C GLN A 117 -10.02 -19.67 -21.25
N ILE A 118 -9.15 -18.68 -21.44
CA ILE A 118 -8.90 -18.04 -22.74
C ILE A 118 -7.92 -18.87 -23.58
N ASN A 119 -6.92 -19.46 -22.94
CA ASN A 119 -5.81 -20.16 -23.58
C ASN A 119 -5.71 -21.62 -23.09
N PRO A 120 -6.72 -22.48 -23.33
CA PRO A 120 -6.76 -23.83 -22.78
C PRO A 120 -5.60 -24.71 -23.25
N ASP A 121 -5.12 -24.49 -24.48
CA ASP A 121 -4.10 -25.29 -25.13
C ASP A 121 -2.66 -24.83 -24.84
N LEU A 122 -2.49 -23.66 -24.20
CA LEU A 122 -1.18 -23.17 -23.81
C LEU A 122 -0.73 -23.78 -22.48
N ARG A 123 0.59 -23.97 -22.36
CA ARG A 123 1.21 -24.42 -21.11
C ARG A 123 1.00 -23.34 -20.03
N ALA A 124 0.41 -23.75 -18.91
CA ALA A 124 0.24 -22.88 -17.75
C ALA A 124 1.60 -22.41 -17.21
N PHE A 125 1.65 -21.16 -16.76
CA PHE A 125 2.77 -20.67 -15.96
C PHE A 125 2.58 -21.05 -14.49
N GLU A 126 3.68 -21.27 -13.77
CA GLU A 126 3.65 -21.73 -12.38
C GLU A 126 3.18 -20.62 -11.42
N LEU A 127 2.45 -21.03 -10.38
CA LEU A 127 1.88 -20.17 -9.33
C LEU A 127 2.83 -19.98 -8.15
#